data_AF-A0A225X1W7-F1
#
_entry.id   AF-A0A225X1W7-F1
#
_cell.length_a   1.000
_cell.length_b   1.000
_cell.length_c   1.000
_cell.angle_alpha   90.00
_cell.angle_beta   90.00
_cell.angle_gamma   90.00
#
_symmetry.space_group_name_H-M   'P 1'
#
loop_
_entity.id
_entity.type
_entity.pdbx_description
1 polymer ?
#
loop_
_entity_poly.entity_id
_entity_poly.type
_entity_poly.pdbx_seq_one_letter_code
_entity_poly.pdbx_strand_id
1 'polypeptide(L)'
;MLETRRKLLNAALSGNMGLSCTLLLNTMFLLETPYVGFDAAVTAGVYIVFTFVAIVILNKTPSAFSIGFLVGASSLVLVLAFQGALYWALEAHNNPRRATAGYLASGLHAVIFTVQCAVTTVVVKSKEDVIDTFAAYEYIPDSGYPENAILTNTSRASPINYQTTIPTADI
;
A
#
# COMPACT_ATOMS: atom_id res chain seq x y z
N MET A 1 -2.59 -19.91 6.95
CA MET A 1 -1.97 -19.48 5.67
C MET A 1 -1.95 -17.96 5.51
N LEU A 2 -3.01 -17.24 5.90
CA LEU A 2 -3.08 -15.78 5.88
C LEU A 2 -1.95 -15.10 6.69
N GLU A 3 -1.68 -15.58 7.90
CA GLU A 3 -0.69 -14.98 8.80
C GLU A 3 0.73 -15.02 8.21
N THR A 4 1.14 -16.14 7.62
CA THR A 4 2.43 -16.28 6.94
C THR A 4 2.54 -15.31 5.76
N ARG A 5 1.46 -15.15 4.96
CA ARG A 5 1.42 -14.19 3.86
C ARG A 5 1.51 -12.76 4.36
N ARG A 6 0.80 -12.40 5.44
CA ARG A 6 0.86 -11.07 6.05
C ARG A 6 2.26 -10.75 6.57
N LYS A 7 2.93 -11.71 7.22
CA LYS A 7 4.33 -11.57 7.64
C LYS A 7 5.26 -11.33 6.46
N LEU A 8 5.09 -12.07 5.36
CA LEU A 8 5.89 -11.91 4.15
C LEU A 8 5.63 -10.56 3.45
N LEU A 9 4.38 -10.13 3.35
CA LEU A 9 4.01 -8.81 2.81
C LEU A 9 4.61 -7.68 3.65
N ASN A 10 4.51 -7.77 4.98
CA ASN A 10 5.12 -6.80 5.90
C ASN A 10 6.65 -6.76 5.79
N ALA A 11 7.29 -7.92 5.64
CA ALA A 11 8.72 -8.00 5.42
C ALA A 11 9.13 -7.34 4.09
N ALA A 12 8.40 -7.62 3.00
CA ALA A 12 8.64 -7.00 1.70
C ALA A 12 8.43 -5.48 1.73
N LEU A 13 7.36 -5.00 2.37
CA LEU A 13 7.09 -3.58 2.55
C LEU A 13 8.13 -2.89 3.45
N SER A 14 8.64 -3.58 4.48
CA SER A 14 9.73 -3.08 5.31
C SER A 14 11.04 -3.00 4.52
N GLY A 15 11.27 -3.95 3.61
CA GLY A 15 12.36 -3.88 2.63
C GLY A 15 12.23 -2.65 1.74
N ASN A 16 11.05 -2.41 1.16
CA ASN A 16 10.78 -1.20 0.36
C ASN A 16 10.95 0.09 1.18
N MET A 17 10.54 0.11 2.44
CA MET A 17 10.80 1.22 3.35
C MET A 17 12.30 1.49 3.48
N GLY A 18 13.10 0.46 3.75
CA GLY A 18 14.56 0.57 3.83
C GLY A 18 15.18 1.10 2.54
N LEU A 19 14.80 0.53 1.39
CA LEU A 19 15.27 0.98 0.08
C LEU A 19 14.88 2.44 -0.21
N SER A 20 13.68 2.86 0.21
CA SER A 20 13.21 4.23 0.03
C SER A 20 13.98 5.22 0.90
N CYS A 21 14.34 4.83 2.13
CA CYS A 21 15.25 5.60 2.98
C CYS A 21 16.65 5.69 2.37
N THR A 22 17.18 4.59 1.82
CA THR A 22 18.47 4.61 1.09
C THR A 22 18.40 5.53 -0.12
N LEU A 23 17.31 5.51 -0.88
CA LEU A 23 17.08 6.40 -2.01
C LEU A 23 17.05 7.86 -1.55
N LEU A 24 16.35 8.18 -0.46
CA LEU A 24 16.31 9.51 0.14
C LEU A 24 17.70 10.00 0.58
N LEU A 25 18.53 9.12 1.15
CA LEU A 25 19.92 9.47 1.48
C LEU A 25 20.75 9.73 0.22
N ASN A 26 20.53 8.93 -0.84
CA ASN A 26 21.20 9.11 -2.12
C ASN A 26 20.87 10.47 -2.77
N THR A 27 19.70 11.06 -2.48
CA THR A 27 19.35 12.38 -3.03
C THR A 27 20.24 13.50 -2.51
N MET A 28 20.93 13.33 -1.37
CA MET A 28 21.91 14.31 -0.89
C MET A 28 23.06 14.52 -1.87
N PHE A 29 23.43 13.49 -2.62
CA PHE A 29 24.44 13.58 -3.68
C PHE A 29 23.87 14.10 -5.02
N LEU A 30 22.54 14.16 -5.15
CA LEU A 30 21.83 14.62 -6.34
C LEU A 30 21.29 16.06 -6.19
N LEU A 31 21.14 16.57 -4.97
CA LEU A 31 20.57 17.89 -4.63
C LEU A 31 21.39 19.09 -5.12
N GLU A 32 22.66 18.88 -5.48
CA GLU A 32 23.45 19.91 -6.17
C GLU A 32 22.89 20.25 -7.57
N THR A 33 21.89 19.53 -8.09
CA THR A 33 21.02 19.97 -9.20
C THR A 33 19.66 20.36 -8.61
N PRO A 34 19.35 21.65 -8.49
CA PRO A 34 18.28 22.13 -7.59
C PRO A 34 16.89 21.57 -7.93
N TYR A 35 16.57 21.40 -9.21
CA TYR A 35 15.25 20.88 -9.62
C TYR A 35 15.20 19.35 -9.62
N VAL A 36 16.25 18.72 -10.14
CA VAL A 36 16.31 17.27 -10.36
C VAL A 36 16.51 16.50 -9.04
N GLY A 37 17.36 17.00 -8.14
CA GLY A 37 17.58 16.39 -6.83
C GLY A 37 16.41 16.58 -5.87
N PHE A 38 15.67 17.69 -5.99
CA PHE A 38 14.46 17.92 -5.19
C PHE A 38 13.33 16.96 -5.58
N ASP A 39 13.11 16.76 -6.89
CA ASP A 39 12.14 15.79 -7.39
C ASP A 39 12.45 14.36 -6.90
N ALA A 40 13.74 13.99 -6.89
CA ALA A 40 14.23 12.74 -6.31
C ALA A 40 13.82 12.61 -4.83
N ALA A 41 14.03 13.67 -4.04
CA ALA A 41 13.77 13.67 -2.61
C ALA A 41 12.27 13.55 -2.31
N VAL A 42 11.43 14.28 -3.06
CA VAL A 42 9.98 14.18 -2.96
C VAL A 42 9.51 12.77 -3.31
N THR A 43 10.01 12.20 -4.41
CA THR A 43 9.66 10.84 -4.84
C THR A 43 10.03 9.79 -3.79
N ALA A 44 11.25 9.87 -3.23
CA ALA A 44 11.66 8.97 -2.15
C ALA A 44 10.78 9.13 -0.90
N GLY A 45 10.41 10.37 -0.54
CA GLY A 45 9.46 10.66 0.53
C GLY A 45 8.08 10.04 0.30
N VAL A 46 7.57 10.11 -0.92
CA VAL A 46 6.29 9.47 -1.30
C VAL A 46 6.36 7.96 -1.10
N TYR A 47 7.47 7.30 -1.45
CA TYR A 47 7.61 5.85 -1.21
C TYR A 47 7.66 5.50 0.28
N ILE A 48 8.33 6.30 1.11
CA ILE A 48 8.35 6.11 2.56
C ILE A 48 6.93 6.23 3.13
N VAL A 49 6.21 7.31 2.79
CA VAL A 49 4.85 7.52 3.30
C VAL A 49 3.92 6.41 2.82
N PHE A 50 3.99 6.06 1.53
CA PHE A 50 3.19 4.98 0.97
C PHE A 50 3.46 3.64 1.67
N THR A 51 4.73 3.24 1.84
CA THR A 51 5.08 1.96 2.47
C THR A 51 4.64 1.91 3.92
N PHE A 52 4.75 3.02 4.67
CA PHE A 52 4.22 3.13 6.03
C PHE A 52 2.69 2.93 6.06
N VAL A 53 1.96 3.68 5.22
CA VAL A 53 0.49 3.59 5.14
C VAL A 53 0.05 2.19 4.72
N ALA A 54 0.74 1.57 3.76
CA ALA A 54 0.47 0.20 3.33
C ALA A 54 0.60 -0.81 4.48
N ILE A 55 1.65 -0.70 5.28
CA ILE A 55 1.83 -1.54 6.48
C ILE A 55 0.68 -1.31 7.47
N VAL A 56 0.29 -0.05 7.72
CA VAL A 56 -0.81 0.27 8.63
C VAL A 56 -2.14 -0.33 8.13
N ILE A 57 -2.49 -0.15 6.85
CA ILE A 57 -3.72 -0.69 6.26
C ILE A 57 -3.76 -2.22 6.39
N LEU A 58 -2.69 -2.92 6.02
CA LEU A 58 -2.66 -4.38 6.03
C LEU A 58 -2.73 -4.99 7.43
N ASN A 59 -2.32 -4.25 8.47
CA ASN A 59 -2.27 -4.77 9.84
C ASN A 59 -3.39 -4.26 10.74
N LYS A 60 -3.94 -3.07 10.51
CA LYS A 60 -4.90 -2.43 11.41
C LYS A 60 -6.31 -2.26 10.85
N THR A 61 -6.44 -1.99 9.54
CA THR A 61 -7.74 -1.60 8.95
C THR A 61 -7.96 -2.20 7.55
N PRO A 62 -7.95 -3.54 7.40
CA PRO A 62 -8.16 -4.16 6.10
C PRO A 62 -9.66 -4.20 5.74
N SER A 63 -10.20 -3.06 5.27
CA SER A 63 -11.52 -2.98 4.65
C SER A 63 -11.43 -3.07 3.12
N ALA A 64 -12.53 -3.39 2.44
CA ALA A 64 -12.58 -3.42 0.97
C ALA A 64 -12.14 -2.09 0.34
N PHE A 65 -12.59 -0.97 0.91
CA PHE A 65 -12.16 0.37 0.51
C PHE A 65 -10.66 0.58 0.70
N SER A 66 -10.12 0.28 1.89
CA SER A 66 -8.68 0.49 2.19
C SER A 66 -7.77 -0.39 1.32
N ILE A 67 -8.17 -1.63 1.05
CA ILE A 67 -7.43 -2.54 0.16
C ILE A 67 -7.53 -2.07 -1.30
N GLY A 68 -8.71 -1.58 -1.74
CA GLY A 68 -8.87 -0.96 -3.05
C GLY A 68 -7.97 0.27 -3.23
N PHE A 69 -7.95 1.16 -2.23
CA PHE A 69 -7.04 2.30 -2.19
C PHE A 69 -5.57 1.87 -2.24
N LEU A 70 -5.18 0.87 -1.44
CA LEU A 70 -3.83 0.33 -1.41
C LEU A 70 -3.39 -0.17 -2.79
N VAL A 71 -4.25 -0.93 -3.49
CA VAL A 71 -3.96 -1.44 -4.84
C VAL A 71 -3.85 -0.31 -5.86
N GLY A 72 -4.76 0.68 -5.79
CA GLY A 72 -4.71 1.87 -6.66
C GLY A 72 -3.44 2.69 -6.46
N ALA A 73 -3.14 3.05 -5.20
CA ALA A 73 -1.93 3.79 -4.85
C ALA A 73 -0.65 3.00 -5.17
N SER A 74 -0.67 1.67 -5.03
CA SER A 74 0.44 0.82 -5.45
C SER A 74 0.74 0.93 -6.94
N SER A 75 -0.29 1.07 -7.76
CA SER A 75 -0.12 1.23 -9.22
C SER A 75 0.58 2.54 -9.55
N LEU A 76 0.28 3.62 -8.83
CA LEU A 76 1.00 4.90 -8.97
C LEU A 76 2.47 4.78 -8.56
N VAL A 77 2.74 4.09 -7.43
CA VAL A 77 4.11 3.83 -6.99
C VAL A 77 4.89 2.99 -8.01
N LEU A 78 4.25 2.01 -8.66
CA LEU A 78 4.88 1.24 -9.73
C LEU A 78 5.26 2.12 -10.92
N VAL A 79 4.37 3.00 -11.36
CA VAL A 79 4.65 3.94 -12.45
C VAL A 79 5.80 4.87 -12.08
N LEU A 80 5.77 5.46 -10.88
CA LEU A 80 6.84 6.34 -10.38
C LEU A 80 8.17 5.59 -10.27
N ALA A 81 8.17 4.34 -9.80
CA ALA A 81 9.39 3.56 -9.63
C ALA A 81 9.99 3.17 -10.99
N PHE A 82 9.15 2.81 -11.95
CA PHE A 82 9.58 2.54 -13.32
C PHE A 82 10.14 3.79 -14.01
N GLN A 83 9.42 4.91 -13.93
CA GLN A 83 9.87 6.19 -14.49
C GLN A 83 11.18 6.65 -13.84
N GLY A 84 11.29 6.56 -12.51
CA GLY A 84 12.52 6.89 -11.80
C GLY A 84 13.70 6.01 -12.22
N ALA A 85 13.48 4.70 -12.41
CA ALA A 85 14.53 3.79 -12.87
C ALA A 85 15.09 4.23 -14.24
N LEU A 86 14.21 4.55 -15.20
CA LEU A 86 14.61 5.01 -16.53
C LEU A 86 15.26 6.39 -16.49
N TYR A 87 14.63 7.34 -15.80
CA TYR A 87 15.09 8.72 -15.72
C TYR A 87 16.51 8.80 -15.16
N TRP A 88 16.77 8.14 -14.02
CA TRP A 88 18.09 8.17 -13.39
C TRP A 88 19.14 7.39 -14.17
N ALA A 89 18.77 6.37 -14.94
CA ALA A 89 19.70 5.69 -15.84
C ALA A 89 20.15 6.62 -16.97
N LEU A 90 19.21 7.34 -17.58
CA LEU A 90 19.51 8.31 -18.65
C LEU A 90 20.32 9.50 -18.11
N GLU A 91 19.96 10.03 -16.94
CA GLU A 91 20.71 11.12 -16.30
C GLU A 91 22.13 10.67 -15.94
N ALA A 92 22.31 9.46 -15.38
CA ALA A 92 23.63 8.92 -15.08
C ALA A 92 24.52 8.76 -16.32
N HIS A 93 23.93 8.37 -17.45
CA HIS A 93 24.63 8.25 -18.71
C HIS A 93 25.08 9.60 -19.26
N ASN A 94 24.21 10.62 -19.18
CA ASN A 94 24.46 11.94 -19.74
C ASN A 94 25.29 12.85 -18.83
N ASN A 95 25.37 12.55 -17.53
CA ASN A 95 26.03 13.38 -16.53
C ASN A 95 27.17 12.63 -15.81
N PRO A 96 28.40 12.63 -16.38
CA PRO A 96 29.52 11.86 -15.83
C PRO A 96 29.94 12.31 -14.44
N ARG A 97 29.65 13.56 -14.05
CA ARG A 97 29.97 14.10 -12.73
C ARG A 97 29.22 13.38 -11.60
N ARG A 98 28.06 12.78 -11.89
CA ARG A 98 27.20 12.11 -10.90
C ARG A 98 26.72 10.74 -11.34
N ALA A 99 27.39 10.13 -12.31
CA ALA A 99 27.02 8.84 -12.88
C ALA A 99 26.79 7.77 -11.80
N THR A 100 27.67 7.68 -10.80
CA THR A 100 27.52 6.69 -9.71
C THR A 100 26.24 6.88 -8.92
N ALA A 101 25.93 8.11 -8.49
CA ALA A 101 24.72 8.40 -7.72
C ALA A 101 23.45 8.19 -8.55
N GLY A 102 23.50 8.52 -9.84
CA GLY A 102 22.39 8.28 -10.78
C GLY A 102 22.16 6.79 -11.05
N TYR A 103 23.20 6.00 -11.33
CA TYR A 103 23.05 4.55 -11.51
C TYR A 103 22.57 3.87 -10.22
N LEU A 104 23.02 4.33 -9.05
CA LEU A 104 22.53 3.83 -7.77
C LEU A 104 21.04 4.17 -7.56
N ALA A 105 20.62 5.40 -7.85
CA ALA A 105 19.20 5.79 -7.83
C ALA A 105 18.37 4.92 -8.77
N SER A 106 18.83 4.73 -10.01
CA SER A 106 18.17 3.89 -11.01
C SER A 106 18.00 2.45 -10.52
N GLY A 107 19.06 1.86 -9.98
CA GLY A 107 19.03 0.52 -9.41
C GLY A 107 18.06 0.40 -8.24
N LEU A 108 18.07 1.35 -7.30
CA LEU A 108 17.12 1.38 -6.18
C LEU A 108 15.67 1.45 -6.65
N HIS A 109 15.38 2.32 -7.63
CA HIS A 109 14.05 2.40 -8.25
C HIS A 109 13.63 1.09 -8.90
N ALA A 110 14.53 0.41 -9.62
CA ALA A 110 14.23 -0.86 -10.27
C ALA A 110 13.94 -1.99 -9.25
N VAL A 111 14.67 -2.02 -8.13
CA VAL A 111 14.41 -2.99 -7.05
C VAL A 111 13.08 -2.68 -6.36
N ILE A 112 12.82 -1.42 -6.01
CA ILE A 112 11.54 -0.98 -5.42
C ILE A 112 10.38 -1.36 -6.36
N PHE A 113 10.51 -1.12 -7.66
CA PHE A 113 9.52 -1.50 -8.67
C PHE A 113 9.23 -3.01 -8.62
N THR A 114 10.28 -3.83 -8.63
CA THR A 114 10.14 -5.29 -8.65
C THR A 114 9.46 -5.81 -7.39
N VAL A 115 9.90 -5.35 -6.21
CA VAL A 115 9.31 -5.73 -4.93
C VAL A 115 7.88 -5.23 -4.82
N GLN A 116 7.61 -3.99 -5.22
CA GLN A 116 6.26 -3.43 -5.20
C GLN A 116 5.32 -4.21 -6.13
N CYS A 117 5.80 -4.64 -7.30
CA CYS A 117 5.01 -5.41 -8.26
C CYS A 117 4.59 -6.75 -7.66
N ALA A 118 5.54 -7.43 -7.00
CA ALA A 118 5.26 -8.67 -6.28
C ALA A 118 4.26 -8.45 -5.14
N VAL A 119 4.45 -7.41 -4.31
CA VAL A 119 3.53 -7.05 -3.21
C VAL A 119 2.12 -6.79 -3.75
N THR A 120 1.98 -5.94 -4.76
CA THR A 120 0.67 -5.61 -5.36
C THR A 120 0.01 -6.85 -5.95
N THR A 121 0.76 -7.70 -6.65
CA THR A 121 0.23 -8.95 -7.20
C THR A 121 -0.30 -9.88 -6.10
N VAL A 122 0.46 -10.04 -5.01
CA VAL A 122 0.03 -10.86 -3.88
C VAL A 122 -1.20 -10.27 -3.21
N VAL A 123 -1.22 -8.96 -2.94
CA VAL A 123 -2.37 -8.27 -2.34
C VAL A 123 -3.63 -8.42 -3.20
N VAL A 124 -3.53 -8.27 -4.52
CA VAL A 124 -4.66 -8.46 -5.44
C VAL A 124 -5.17 -9.89 -5.42
N LYS A 125 -4.26 -10.88 -5.43
CA LYS A 125 -4.63 -12.31 -5.39
C LYS A 125 -5.23 -12.74 -4.06
N SER A 126 -4.82 -12.12 -2.95
CA SER A 126 -5.29 -12.48 -1.61
C SER A 126 -6.27 -11.48 -1.01
N LYS A 127 -6.81 -10.55 -1.81
CA LYS A 127 -7.66 -9.46 -1.31
C LYS A 127 -8.89 -9.98 -0.55
N GLU A 128 -9.50 -11.06 -1.04
CA GLU A 128 -10.67 -11.70 -0.44
C GLU A 128 -10.36 -12.32 0.92
N ASP A 129 -9.14 -12.84 1.09
CA ASP A 129 -8.70 -13.41 2.37
C ASP A 129 -8.30 -12.31 3.39
N VAL A 130 -7.91 -11.13 2.90
CA VAL A 130 -7.36 -10.04 3.72
C VAL A 130 -8.45 -9.10 4.22
N ILE A 131 -9.49 -8.87 3.40
CA ILE A 131 -10.63 -8.01 3.76
C ILE A 131 -11.38 -8.67 4.91
N ASP A 132 -11.59 -7.90 5.99
CA ASP A 132 -12.42 -8.37 7.10
C ASP A 132 -13.88 -8.51 6.63
N THR A 133 -14.43 -9.71 6.72
CA THR A 133 -15.75 -10.06 6.17
C THR A 133 -16.88 -9.20 6.76
N PHE A 134 -16.69 -8.68 7.98
CA PHE A 134 -17.63 -7.77 8.64
C PHE A 134 -17.57 -6.32 8.12
N ALA A 135 -16.45 -5.90 7.52
CA ALA A 135 -16.27 -4.56 6.94
C ALA A 135 -16.54 -4.51 5.43
N ALA A 136 -16.72 -5.67 4.77
CA ALA A 136 -17.12 -5.75 3.36
C ALA A 136 -18.60 -5.40 3.14
N TYR A 137 -19.42 -5.53 4.20
CA TYR A 137 -20.85 -5.25 4.22
C TYR A 137 -21.20 -4.26 5.31
N GLU A 138 -20.41 -3.18 5.47
CA GLU A 138 -20.86 -2.07 6.29
C GLU A 138 -22.19 -1.58 5.68
N TYR A 139 -23.28 -1.97 6.35
CA TYR A 139 -24.65 -1.77 5.93
C TYR A 139 -24.84 -0.28 5.71
N ILE A 140 -25.07 0.14 4.46
CA ILE A 140 -25.55 1.51 4.18
C ILE A 140 -26.95 1.53 4.79
N PRO A 141 -27.22 2.28 5.88
CA PRO A 141 -28.58 2.40 6.36
C PRO A 141 -29.38 3.05 5.24
N ASP A 142 -30.34 2.32 4.70
CA ASP A 142 -31.34 2.88 3.80
C ASP A 142 -31.98 4.05 4.54
N SER A 143 -31.65 5.28 4.12
CA SER A 143 -32.14 6.53 4.70
C SER A 143 -33.63 6.78 4.40
N GLY A 144 -34.39 5.71 4.17
CA GLY A 144 -35.79 5.72 3.78
C GLY A 144 -36.72 4.89 4.68
N TYR A 145 -36.23 4.24 5.73
CA TYR A 145 -37.12 3.59 6.71
C TYR A 145 -37.43 4.54 7.87
N PRO A 146 -38.68 5.02 8.03
CA PRO A 146 -39.02 5.91 9.13
C PRO A 146 -38.77 5.22 10.48
N GLU A 147 -37.97 5.90 11.29
CA GLU A 147 -37.62 5.63 12.69
C GLU A 147 -38.87 5.42 13.54
N ASN A 148 -39.34 4.18 13.71
CA ASN A 148 -40.38 3.85 14.69
C ASN A 148 -40.18 2.47 15.33
N ALA A 149 -38.94 2.03 15.53
CA ALA A 149 -38.66 0.82 16.30
C ALA A 149 -37.48 1.00 17.28
N ILE A 150 -37.81 1.63 18.40
CA ILE A 150 -37.30 1.28 19.73
C ILE A 150 -35.79 1.54 19.95
N LEU A 151 -35.52 2.80 20.30
CA LEU A 151 -34.44 3.23 21.19
C LEU A 151 -34.60 2.55 22.58
N THR A 152 -34.14 1.31 22.74
CA THR A 152 -33.77 0.75 24.07
C THR A 152 -32.83 -0.45 23.91
N ASN A 153 -31.54 -0.23 23.59
CA ASN A 153 -30.46 -1.00 24.24
C ASN A 153 -29.03 -0.47 23.99
N THR A 154 -28.83 0.84 23.99
CA THR A 154 -27.49 1.44 23.88
C THR A 154 -26.80 1.48 25.25
N SER A 155 -26.55 0.32 25.87
CA SER A 155 -25.55 0.21 26.93
C SER A 155 -25.05 -1.23 27.09
N ARG A 156 -23.77 -1.45 26.75
CA ARG A 156 -22.92 -2.58 27.17
C ARG A 156 -23.47 -4.00 26.94
N ALA A 157 -23.10 -4.62 25.82
CA ALA A 157 -22.61 -6.01 25.76
C ALA A 157 -22.27 -6.36 24.31
N SER A 158 -21.13 -7.03 24.11
CA SER A 158 -20.81 -7.72 22.86
C SER A 158 -21.96 -8.67 22.47
N PRO A 159 -22.37 -8.79 21.19
CA PRO A 159 -23.42 -9.73 20.83
C PRO A 159 -22.90 -11.17 20.94
N ILE A 160 -23.32 -11.84 22.01
CA ILE A 160 -23.26 -13.28 22.19
C ILE A 160 -24.43 -13.85 21.38
N ASN A 161 -24.14 -14.76 20.45
CA ASN A 161 -25.08 -15.56 19.65
C ASN A 161 -25.74 -14.88 18.43
N TYR A 162 -25.13 -15.08 17.26
CA TYR A 162 -25.90 -15.37 16.05
C TYR A 162 -25.82 -16.88 15.80
N GLN A 163 -26.89 -17.60 16.14
CA GLN A 163 -27.11 -18.97 15.69
C GLN A 163 -27.15 -18.96 14.15
N THR A 164 -26.19 -19.66 13.55
CA THR A 164 -26.16 -20.01 12.13
C THR A 164 -27.34 -20.92 11.80
N THR A 165 -28.48 -20.34 11.45
CA THR A 165 -29.47 -21.02 10.59
C THR A 165 -29.11 -20.65 9.15
N ILE A 166 -28.32 -21.52 8.53
CA ILE A 166 -28.09 -21.48 7.08
C ILE A 166 -29.43 -21.89 6.43
N PRO A 167 -30.08 -21.05 5.61
CA PRO A 167 -31.19 -21.52 4.81
C PRO A 167 -30.62 -22.41 3.70
N THR A 168 -30.90 -23.72 3.75
CA THR A 168 -30.76 -24.59 2.58
C THR A 168 -31.74 -24.10 1.52
N ALA A 169 -31.21 -23.53 0.44
CA ALA A 169 -31.98 -23.38 -0.79
C ALA A 169 -32.09 -24.78 -1.41
N ASP A 170 -33.28 -25.37 -1.32
CA ASP A 170 -33.65 -26.54 -2.12
C ASP A 170 -33.68 -26.11 -3.60
N ILE A 171 -32.96 -26.86 -4.45
CA ILE A 171 -33.04 -26.82 -5.92
C ILE A 171 -33.71 -28.12 -6.36
#